data_AF-A0A846AAA3-F1
#
_entry.id   AF-A0A846AAA3-F1
#
_cell.length_a   1.000
_cell.length_b   1.000
_cell.length_c   1.000
_cell.angle_alpha   90.00
_cell.angle_beta   90.00
_cell.angle_gamma   90.00
#
_symmetry.space_group_name_H-M   'P 1'
#
loop_
_entity.id
_entity.type
_entity.pdbx_description
1 polymer ?
#
loop_
_entity_poly.entity_id
_entity_poly.type
_entity_poly.pdbx_seq_one_letter_code
_entity_poly.pdbx_strand_id
1 'polypeptide(L)'
;MSDFQSLDAAIPFFGPLWTACWKGTFSWYQYASNQLFTFFLPEGVKEGKKGIYMYHFDKMADGTESVNKCNVGTISEISYQDSSLSFSVGKGENYYWLNVSVNLTTYETSIEFLNESSSSREPIQDVEMCYFSGKKV
;
A
#
# COMPACT_ATOMS: atom_id res chain seq x y z
N MET A 1 4.01 34.30 -20.02
CA MET A 1 5.01 33.29 -19.63
C MET A 1 5.23 33.47 -18.15
N SER A 2 4.52 32.70 -17.33
CA SER A 2 4.61 32.74 -15.87
C SER A 2 5.75 31.85 -15.44
N ASP A 3 6.66 32.43 -14.67
CA ASP A 3 7.92 31.84 -14.23
C ASP A 3 7.70 30.57 -13.42
N PHE A 4 8.29 29.47 -13.91
CA PHE A 4 8.51 28.23 -13.18
C PHE A 4 9.69 28.49 -12.21
N GLN A 5 9.44 29.20 -11.12
CA GLN A 5 10.46 29.44 -10.11
C GLN A 5 10.76 28.15 -9.34
N SER A 6 11.89 27.56 -9.71
CA SER A 6 12.82 26.76 -8.90
C SER A 6 12.33 26.33 -7.52
N LEU A 7 11.86 25.09 -7.44
CA LEU A 7 11.67 24.34 -6.19
C LEU A 7 12.93 23.50 -5.88
N ASP A 8 14.11 24.07 -6.11
CA ASP A 8 15.43 23.43 -5.99
C ASP A 8 16.15 23.74 -4.66
N ALA A 9 15.42 24.10 -3.61
CA ALA A 9 16.01 24.34 -2.29
C ALA A 9 15.29 23.53 -1.20
N ALA A 10 15.98 22.47 -0.76
CA ALA A 10 15.85 21.81 0.54
C ALA A 10 14.66 20.88 0.82
N ILE A 11 14.37 19.95 -0.10
CA ILE A 11 13.81 18.65 0.28
C ILE A 11 14.90 17.62 -0.04
N PRO A 12 15.38 16.80 0.91
CA PRO A 12 16.29 15.73 0.54
C PRO A 12 15.57 14.89 -0.50
N PHE A 13 16.17 14.75 -1.68
CA PHE A 13 15.67 14.10 -2.88
C PHE A 13 15.50 12.58 -2.63
N PHE A 14 14.56 12.24 -1.75
CA PHE A 14 14.11 10.91 -1.34
C PHE A 14 12.59 10.84 -1.51
N GLY A 15 12.11 11.10 -2.73
CA GLY A 15 10.84 10.49 -3.16
C GLY A 15 10.96 8.96 -3.08
N PRO A 16 9.86 8.18 -3.00
CA PRO A 16 9.89 6.81 -2.52
C PRO A 16 10.43 5.82 -3.56
N LEU A 17 11.75 5.83 -3.72
CA LEU A 17 12.54 4.79 -4.38
C LEU A 17 12.99 3.69 -3.41
N TRP A 18 12.52 3.74 -2.15
CA TRP A 18 12.94 2.81 -1.12
C TRP A 18 12.07 1.55 -1.15
N THR A 19 12.74 0.41 -0.98
CA THR A 19 12.10 -0.85 -0.66
C THR A 19 11.38 -0.70 0.69
N ALA A 20 10.08 -0.95 0.71
CA ALA A 20 9.22 -0.67 1.85
C ALA A 20 8.44 -1.92 2.24
N CYS A 21 8.34 -2.24 3.52
CA CYS A 21 7.31 -3.14 4.03
C CYS A 21 6.45 -2.39 5.04
N TRP A 22 5.17 -2.71 5.06
CA TRP A 22 4.25 -2.35 6.11
C TRP A 22 3.63 -3.62 6.67
N LYS A 23 3.39 -3.61 7.98
CA LYS A 23 2.54 -4.58 8.65
C LYS A 23 1.41 -3.85 9.36
N GLY A 24 0.29 -4.52 9.51
CA GLY A 24 -0.82 -4.04 10.30
C GLY A 24 -1.78 -5.18 10.58
N THR A 25 -2.94 -4.85 11.12
CA THR A 25 -4.03 -5.80 11.29
C THR A 25 -5.19 -5.42 10.41
N PHE A 26 -5.94 -6.40 9.93
CA PHE A 26 -7.13 -6.17 9.14
C PHE A 26 -8.27 -7.03 9.65
N SER A 27 -9.47 -6.47 9.56
CA SER A 27 -10.71 -7.21 9.75
C SER A 27 -11.50 -7.14 8.46
N TRP A 28 -12.28 -8.16 8.12
CA TRP A 28 -13.06 -8.16 6.89
C TRP A 28 -14.35 -8.92 7.10
N TYR A 29 -15.42 -8.17 7.41
CA TYR A 29 -16.73 -8.73 7.72
C TYR A 29 -16.62 -9.88 8.74
N GLN A 30 -17.21 -11.03 8.42
CA GLN A 30 -17.15 -12.28 9.17
C GLN A 30 -16.03 -13.21 8.69
N TYR A 31 -15.22 -12.78 7.73
CA TYR A 31 -14.23 -13.60 7.04
C TYR A 31 -12.83 -13.45 7.63
N ALA A 32 -12.53 -12.32 8.27
CA ALA A 32 -11.30 -12.09 9.03
C ALA A 32 -11.58 -11.19 10.23
N SER A 33 -11.03 -11.52 11.39
CA SER A 33 -11.04 -10.67 12.58
C SER A 33 -9.62 -10.49 13.11
N ASN A 34 -9.13 -9.23 13.11
CA ASN A 34 -7.81 -8.86 13.63
C ASN A 34 -6.65 -9.71 13.07
N GLN A 35 -6.70 -9.99 11.77
CA GLN A 35 -5.74 -10.84 11.08
C GLN A 35 -4.53 -10.05 10.61
N LEU A 36 -3.38 -10.71 10.50
CA LEU A 36 -2.16 -10.06 10.04
C LEU A 36 -2.30 -9.63 8.57
N PHE A 37 -1.94 -8.39 8.31
CA PHE A 37 -1.79 -7.83 6.98
C PHE A 37 -0.33 -7.41 6.77
N THR A 38 0.21 -7.71 5.59
CA THR A 38 1.53 -7.22 5.18
C THR A 38 1.48 -6.70 3.75
N PHE A 39 2.19 -5.62 3.51
CA PHE A 39 2.32 -5.00 2.20
C PHE A 39 3.79 -4.65 1.95
N PHE A 40 4.27 -4.98 0.75
CA PHE A 40 5.65 -4.84 0.38
C PHE A 40 5.79 -4.18 -1.00
N LEU A 41 6.62 -3.14 -1.07
CA LEU A 41 7.06 -2.50 -2.30
C LEU A 41 8.55 -2.81 -2.50
N PRO A 42 8.91 -3.77 -3.36
CA PRO A 42 10.30 -4.15 -3.58
C PRO A 42 11.13 -3.03 -4.24
N GLU A 43 10.54 -2.28 -5.16
CA GLU A 43 11.23 -1.28 -5.98
C GLU A 43 10.78 0.17 -5.67
N GLY A 44 10.12 0.37 -4.53
CA GLY A 44 9.47 1.64 -4.18
C GLY A 44 8.20 1.90 -5.00
N VAL A 45 7.75 3.16 -5.01
CA VAL A 45 6.52 3.61 -5.67
C VAL A 45 6.86 4.13 -7.06
N LYS A 46 6.49 3.38 -8.09
CA LYS A 46 6.65 3.77 -9.49
C LYS A 46 5.57 3.14 -10.36
N GLU A 47 5.01 3.93 -11.27
CA GLU A 47 3.93 3.49 -12.16
C GLU A 47 4.35 2.24 -12.94
N GLY A 48 3.47 1.24 -13.01
CA GLY A 48 3.74 -0.01 -13.71
C GLY A 48 4.63 -1.01 -12.94
N LYS A 49 5.22 -0.63 -11.80
CA LYS A 49 5.94 -1.56 -10.93
C LYS A 49 4.99 -2.39 -10.08
N LYS A 50 5.50 -3.44 -9.46
CA LYS A 50 4.68 -4.40 -8.70
C LYS A 50 4.79 -4.15 -7.21
N GLY A 51 3.66 -4.18 -6.52
CA GLY A 51 3.57 -4.35 -5.07
C GLY A 51 3.06 -5.75 -4.72
N ILE A 52 3.40 -6.22 -3.53
CA ILE A 52 3.00 -7.53 -3.00
C ILE A 52 2.25 -7.31 -1.69
N TYR A 53 1.09 -7.91 -1.53
CA TYR A 53 0.34 -7.82 -0.27
C TYR A 53 -0.23 -9.18 0.10
N MET A 54 -0.13 -9.49 1.39
CA MET A 54 -0.52 -10.77 1.96
C MET A 54 -1.45 -10.53 3.15
N TYR A 55 -2.47 -11.37 3.24
CA TYR A 55 -3.52 -11.27 4.23
C TYR A 55 -4.13 -12.65 4.49
N HIS A 56 -4.77 -12.81 5.64
CA HIS A 56 -5.35 -14.07 6.12
C HIS A 56 -6.85 -13.96 6.34
N PHE A 57 -7.65 -14.82 5.72
CA PHE A 57 -9.05 -15.00 6.09
C PHE A 57 -9.19 -16.17 7.07
N ASP A 58 -9.83 -15.92 8.21
CA ASP A 58 -10.26 -16.96 9.15
C ASP A 58 -11.21 -17.95 8.48
N LYS A 59 -12.10 -17.44 7.62
CA LYS A 59 -13.07 -18.25 6.90
C LYS A 59 -13.47 -17.61 5.58
N MET A 60 -13.60 -18.41 4.53
CA MET A 60 -14.07 -18.01 3.21
C MET A 60 -15.57 -18.25 3.06
N ALA A 61 -16.17 -17.61 2.05
CA ALA A 61 -17.59 -17.79 1.73
C ALA A 61 -17.97 -19.23 1.35
N ASP A 62 -17.03 -20.01 0.81
CA ASP A 62 -17.22 -21.43 0.47
C ASP A 62 -17.11 -22.37 1.68
N GLY A 63 -16.86 -21.81 2.88
CA GLY A 63 -16.70 -22.57 4.12
C GLY A 63 -15.26 -22.99 4.41
N THR A 64 -14.31 -22.73 3.51
CA THR A 64 -12.89 -23.02 3.75
C THR A 64 -12.36 -22.16 4.88
N GLU A 65 -11.72 -22.78 5.87
CA GLU A 65 -11.15 -22.09 7.02
C GLU A 65 -9.65 -21.82 6.82
N SER A 66 -9.17 -20.76 7.48
CA SER A 66 -7.75 -20.41 7.60
C SER A 66 -7.02 -20.29 6.25
N VAL A 67 -7.42 -19.31 5.44
CA VAL A 67 -6.91 -19.12 4.07
C VAL A 67 -5.95 -17.95 4.00
N ASN A 68 -4.68 -18.26 3.74
CA ASN A 68 -3.68 -17.26 3.39
C ASN A 68 -3.82 -16.84 1.92
N LYS A 69 -3.75 -15.53 1.67
CA LYS A 69 -3.73 -14.94 0.34
C LYS A 69 -2.45 -14.13 0.16
N CYS A 70 -1.92 -14.19 -1.05
CA CYS A 70 -0.81 -13.38 -1.51
C CYS A 70 -1.15 -12.89 -2.90
N ASN A 71 -1.21 -11.58 -3.06
CA ASN A 71 -1.50 -10.93 -4.33
C ASN A 71 -0.29 -10.11 -4.77
N VAL A 72 -0.05 -10.09 -6.07
CA VAL A 72 0.89 -9.19 -6.73
C VAL A 72 0.06 -8.27 -7.60
N GLY A 73 0.22 -6.96 -7.43
CA GLY A 73 -0.56 -5.96 -8.16
C GLY A 73 0.33 -4.89 -8.78
N THR A 74 -0.06 -4.40 -9.96
CA THR A 74 0.58 -3.21 -10.54
C THR A 74 0.26 -1.97 -9.73
N ILE A 75 1.27 -1.12 -9.53
CA ILE A 75 1.13 0.22 -8.97
C ILE A 75 0.58 1.14 -10.06
N SER A 76 -0.53 1.81 -9.75
CA SER A 76 -1.22 2.73 -10.63
C SER A 76 -1.74 3.96 -9.89
N GLU A 77 -2.26 4.94 -10.63
CA GLU A 77 -2.94 6.13 -10.06
C GLU A 77 -2.07 6.91 -9.07
N ILE A 78 -0.76 6.99 -9.34
CA ILE A 78 0.16 7.74 -8.48
C ILE A 78 -0.16 9.23 -8.53
N SER A 79 -0.33 9.83 -7.36
CA SER A 79 -0.60 11.26 -7.19
C SER A 79 0.29 11.84 -6.09
N TYR A 80 0.86 13.00 -6.36
CA TYR A 80 1.61 13.80 -5.41
C TYR A 80 0.88 15.13 -5.20
N GLN A 81 0.48 15.40 -3.97
CA GLN A 81 -0.15 16.67 -3.58
C GLN A 81 0.43 17.15 -2.27
N ASP A 82 0.98 18.37 -2.28
CA ASP A 82 1.67 19.01 -1.15
C ASP A 82 2.76 18.12 -0.53
N SER A 83 2.44 17.40 0.53
CA SER A 83 3.32 16.45 1.22
C SER A 83 2.67 15.07 1.38
N SER A 84 1.73 14.75 0.51
CA SER A 84 1.03 13.47 0.47
C SER A 84 1.31 12.76 -0.85
N LEU A 85 1.64 11.47 -0.75
CA LEU A 85 1.70 10.55 -1.86
C LEU A 85 0.54 9.58 -1.75
N SER A 86 -0.26 9.43 -2.79
CA SER A 86 -1.25 8.38 -2.91
C SER A 86 -1.06 7.53 -4.17
N PHE A 87 -1.41 6.25 -4.09
CA PHE A 87 -1.36 5.32 -5.22
C PHE A 87 -2.22 4.09 -4.93
N SER A 88 -2.55 3.36 -6.00
CA SER A 88 -3.25 2.08 -5.91
C SER A 88 -2.34 0.92 -6.25
N VAL A 89 -2.64 -0.28 -5.73
CA VAL A 89 -1.91 -1.51 -6.04
C VAL A 89 -2.88 -2.63 -6.42
N GLY A 90 -2.79 -3.11 -7.66
CA GLY A 90 -3.60 -4.21 -8.20
C GLY A 90 -5.01 -3.82 -8.65
N LYS A 91 -5.31 -2.51 -8.74
CA LYS A 91 -6.62 -2.00 -9.16
C LYS A 91 -6.91 -2.42 -10.61
N GLY A 92 -8.07 -3.00 -10.84
CA GLY A 92 -8.46 -3.53 -12.17
C GLY A 92 -7.75 -4.83 -12.58
N GLU A 93 -6.83 -5.34 -11.75
CA GLU A 93 -6.12 -6.61 -11.99
C GLU A 93 -6.56 -7.72 -11.02
N ASN A 94 -6.77 -7.36 -9.75
CA ASN A 94 -7.07 -8.29 -8.67
C ASN A 94 -8.46 -8.01 -8.09
N TYR A 95 -9.15 -9.06 -7.64
CA TYR A 95 -10.44 -8.93 -6.95
C TYR A 95 -10.32 -8.11 -5.66
N TYR A 96 -9.22 -8.27 -4.92
CA TYR A 96 -8.88 -7.40 -3.79
C TYR A 96 -7.66 -6.58 -4.12
N TRP A 97 -7.67 -5.28 -3.84
CA TRP A 97 -6.62 -4.34 -4.20
C TRP A 97 -6.48 -3.26 -3.11
N LEU A 98 -5.41 -2.46 -3.17
CA LEU A 98 -5.09 -1.48 -2.13
C LEU A 98 -5.18 -0.05 -2.65
N ASN A 99 -5.61 0.86 -1.78
CA ASN A 99 -5.25 2.27 -1.83
C ASN A 99 -4.27 2.57 -0.72
N VAL A 100 -3.19 3.27 -1.05
CA VAL A 100 -2.15 3.64 -0.10
C VAL A 100 -1.97 5.14 -0.13
N SER A 101 -1.88 5.75 1.04
CA SER A 101 -1.55 7.16 1.21
C SER A 101 -0.44 7.31 2.24
N VAL A 102 0.61 8.04 1.91
CA VAL A 102 1.78 8.27 2.76
C VAL A 102 1.96 9.78 2.93
N ASN A 103 2.02 10.22 4.18
CA ASN A 103 2.47 11.57 4.50
C ASN A 103 4.01 11.59 4.37
N LEU A 104 4.55 12.34 3.42
CA LEU A 104 5.99 12.40 3.14
C LEU A 104 6.78 13.18 4.20
N THR A 105 6.10 13.90 5.10
CA THR A 105 6.72 14.63 6.21
C THR A 105 6.79 13.77 7.47
N THR A 106 5.69 13.09 7.83
CA THR A 106 5.60 12.28 9.06
C THR A 106 5.90 10.80 8.82
N TYR A 107 5.88 10.35 7.55
CA TYR A 107 5.92 8.95 7.12
C TYR A 107 4.76 8.09 7.63
N GLU A 108 3.71 8.71 8.18
CA GLU A 108 2.48 8.02 8.51
C GLU A 108 1.83 7.49 7.24
N THR A 109 1.41 6.22 7.29
CA THR A 109 0.85 5.51 6.14
C THR A 109 -0.57 5.05 6.47
N SER A 110 -1.51 5.36 5.58
CA SER A 110 -2.84 4.79 5.58
C SER A 110 -2.96 3.81 4.41
N ILE A 111 -3.50 2.62 4.70
CA ILE A 111 -3.74 1.58 3.69
C ILE A 111 -5.22 1.21 3.79
N GLU A 112 -5.94 1.29 2.68
CA GLU A 112 -7.29 0.77 2.54
C GLU A 112 -7.25 -0.52 1.72
N PHE A 113 -7.93 -1.55 2.21
CA PHE A 113 -8.17 -2.80 1.51
C PHE A 113 -9.56 -2.74 0.85
N LEU A 114 -9.60 -2.94 -0.46
CA LEU A 114 -10.81 -2.79 -1.27
C LEU A 114 -11.08 -4.06 -2.09
N ASN A 115 -12.33 -4.22 -2.52
CA ASN A 115 -12.73 -5.22 -3.50
C ASN A 115 -12.95 -4.61 -4.90
N GLU A 116 -13.14 -5.46 -5.92
CA GLU A 116 -13.28 -5.10 -7.34
C GLU A 116 -14.34 -4.02 -7.58
N SER A 117 -15.51 -4.14 -6.94
CA SER A 117 -16.59 -3.16 -7.08
C SER A 117 -16.33 -1.85 -6.34
N SER A 118 -15.25 -1.74 -5.57
CA SER A 118 -14.98 -0.66 -4.62
C SER A 118 -16.13 -0.39 -3.65
N SER A 119 -17.04 -1.36 -3.51
CA SER A 119 -18.25 -1.25 -2.69
C SER A 119 -17.94 -1.47 -1.21
N SER A 120 -16.86 -2.21 -0.96
CA SER A 120 -16.37 -2.53 0.37
C SER A 120 -14.95 -1.99 0.50
N ARG A 121 -14.72 -1.25 1.57
CA ARG A 121 -13.41 -0.71 1.92
C ARG A 121 -13.21 -0.88 3.41
N GLU A 122 -12.02 -1.35 3.80
CA GLU A 122 -11.63 -1.43 5.20
C GLU A 122 -10.23 -0.82 5.37
N PRO A 123 -10.04 0.09 6.34
CA PRO A 123 -8.70 0.53 6.70
C PRO A 123 -7.91 -0.62 7.36
N ILE A 124 -6.65 -0.77 6.98
CA ILE A 124 -5.69 -1.55 7.76
C ILE A 124 -5.40 -0.77 9.05
N GLN A 125 -5.49 -1.46 10.18
CA GLN A 125 -5.28 -0.92 11.51
C GLN A 125 -3.82 -1.10 11.94
N ASP A 126 -3.36 -0.24 12.85
CA ASP A 126 -2.02 -0.29 13.45
C ASP A 126 -0.89 -0.44 12.41
N VAL A 127 -1.00 0.32 11.31
CA VAL A 127 -0.04 0.28 10.20
C VAL A 127 1.31 0.77 10.68
N GLU A 128 2.29 -0.12 10.67
CA GLU A 128 3.68 0.15 10.98
C GLU A 128 4.54 -0.11 9.76
N MET A 129 5.39 0.84 9.44
CA MET A 129 6.38 0.70 8.39
C MET A 129 7.64 -0.01 8.89
N CYS A 130 7.99 -1.12 8.26
CA CYS A 130 9.21 -1.86 8.44
C CYS A 130 10.25 -1.43 7.38
N TYR A 131 11.28 -0.70 7.81
CA TYR A 131 12.38 -0.31 6.93
C TYR A 131 13.36 -1.46 6.70
N PHE A 132 13.76 -1.67 5.45
CA PHE A 132 14.91 -2.51 5.12
C PHE A 132 16.16 -1.63 4.97
N SER A 133 17.01 -1.57 6.00
CA SER A 133 18.35 -1.00 5.88
C SER A 133 19.32 -2.02 5.27
N GLY A 134 19.06 -2.43 4.03
CA GLY A 134 19.97 -3.29 3.27
C GLY A 134 20.98 -2.44 2.51
N LYS A 135 22.29 -2.63 2.76
CA LYS A 135 23.33 -2.14 1.85
C LYS A 135 23.13 -2.87 0.52
N LYS A 136 22.94 -2.15 -0.58
CA LYS A 136 22.97 -2.74 -1.93
C LYS A 136 24.33 -3.42 -2.09
N VAL A 137 24.36 -4.75 -2.13
CA VAL A 137 25.59 -5.54 -2.35
C VAL A 137 25.91 -5.54 -3.83
#